data_AF-A0A924XKK2-F1
#
_entry.id   AF-A0A924XKK2-F1
#
_cell.length_a   1.000
_cell.length_b   1.000
_cell.length_c   1.000
_cell.angle_alpha   90.00
_cell.angle_beta   90.00
_cell.angle_gamma   90.00
#
_symmetry.space_group_name_H-M   'P 1'
#
loop_
_entity.id
_entity.type
_entity.pdbx_description
1 polymer ?
#
loop_
_entity_poly.entity_id
_entity_poly.type
_entity_poly.pdbx_seq_one_letter_code
_entity_poly.pdbx_strand_id
1 'polypeptide(L)'
;MKKAIIFATLISTICGFIFVFDVAKATAQQPQQLTFEGKSIVVEVPDGGRKCSVTYGQNPVISNLDGSTPSDLTACVGGELYKPVAGKVTIPRNEVTGYWCFKGSKDSYAINFPFENGTRGYKLWFSKERTETPFINVKMFGAKGDGVTDDTDAIKNAIAFVAARQGATLYFPNGQFLVGGNGEFKGLGLPSGITVLGASSLPQGGLHNYFESKQYTQIKVAKPNQRVFRIGECTSDVKLQNIALKADSNQGTYGIEAVGAGGGTPSTQMNFQDVSFEGFDIGFYAHNSDTKFATWQFDFVRVQHCYFLYNRTAGIWVDSYNTDWNISSSTFLLPSVSATSPSDGIKLARAGTIMIESTFGGGLGFTNQRGGDFLEVEVAGTLTVMNSGSERATTSIKYGAAPYSGGRSYPLTLVNNIFGDPIDLHSIIFVSMGNTYGAKTVQADARTQIYSTGDRFCYDATQGFAPNENPPRYPCSGKTNDGANGFQGAGKIIFQTGQPLDVSQQNPSIRVEARPTIIGTETRFDAPVQLAPFAFNKLPAAAPAGTMIFCTDCQKNSSPCKAGGTGTLAVSIGRQWDCK
;
A
#
# COMPACT_ATOMS: atom_id res chain seq x y z
N MET A 1 -26.62 -61.41 42.09
CA MET A 1 -25.93 -62.66 42.45
C MET A 1 -24.65 -62.78 41.62
N LYS A 2 -23.51 -63.03 42.29
CA LYS A 2 -22.21 -63.50 41.76
C LYS A 2 -21.39 -62.46 40.96
N LYS A 3 -20.13 -62.14 41.26
CA LYS A 3 -19.14 -62.64 42.24
C LYS A 3 -18.14 -61.51 42.52
N ALA A 4 -17.91 -61.22 43.80
CA ALA A 4 -16.80 -60.40 44.26
C ALA A 4 -15.50 -61.22 44.23
N ILE A 5 -14.42 -60.65 43.70
CA ILE A 5 -13.07 -61.25 43.76
C ILE A 5 -12.39 -60.68 45.01
N ILE A 6 -12.08 -61.57 45.95
CA ILE A 6 -11.33 -61.30 47.18
C ILE A 6 -9.85 -61.55 46.85
N PHE A 7 -8.99 -60.55 46.99
CA PHE A 7 -7.54 -60.76 47.05
C PHE A 7 -7.09 -60.72 48.51
N ALA A 8 -6.41 -61.79 48.93
CA ALA A 8 -5.83 -61.95 50.26
C ALA A 8 -4.55 -61.10 50.39
N THR A 9 -4.45 -60.35 51.49
CA THR A 9 -3.28 -59.55 51.83
C THR A 9 -2.21 -60.42 52.47
N LEU A 10 -1.03 -60.51 51.85
CA LEU A 10 0.19 -61.03 52.45
C LEU A 10 0.80 -59.92 53.32
N ILE A 11 0.98 -60.17 54.62
CA ILE A 11 1.67 -59.26 55.54
C ILE A 11 3.18 -59.57 55.46
N SER A 12 3.98 -58.63 54.98
CA SER A 12 5.41 -58.57 55.30
C SER A 12 5.78 -57.16 55.75
N THR A 13 6.23 -57.08 56.99
CA THR A 13 6.75 -55.90 57.68
C THR A 13 8.01 -55.39 56.98
N ILE A 14 8.07 -54.11 56.61
CA ILE A 14 9.24 -53.21 56.65
C ILE A 14 8.75 -51.76 56.38
N CYS A 15 9.12 -50.86 57.31
CA CYS A 15 9.11 -49.38 57.26
C CYS A 15 7.86 -48.61 56.81
N GLY A 16 7.38 -47.75 57.72
CA GLY A 16 6.12 -47.03 57.64
C GLY A 16 5.97 -46.04 56.49
N PHE A 17 4.75 -46.01 55.94
CA PHE A 17 3.98 -44.84 55.55
C PHE A 17 2.50 -45.29 55.48
N ILE A 18 1.63 -44.72 56.31
CA ILE A 18 0.18 -44.98 56.23
C ILE A 18 -0.37 -44.08 55.12
N PHE A 19 -0.71 -44.65 53.97
CA PHE A 19 -1.55 -43.99 52.98
C PHE A 19 -3.02 -44.33 53.26
N VAL A 20 -3.78 -43.34 53.73
CA VAL A 20 -5.24 -43.40 53.75
C VAL A 20 -5.71 -43.14 52.31
N PHE A 21 -6.19 -44.18 51.62
CA PHE A 21 -6.90 -43.99 50.36
C PHE A 21 -8.35 -43.64 50.66
N ASP A 22 -8.69 -42.37 50.55
CA ASP A 22 -10.07 -41.92 50.52
C ASP A 22 -10.64 -42.27 49.14
N VAL A 23 -11.61 -43.20 49.10
CA VAL A 23 -12.33 -43.53 47.86
C VAL A 23 -13.31 -42.39 47.61
N ALA A 24 -12.83 -41.36 46.92
CA ALA A 24 -13.69 -40.32 46.37
C ALA A 24 -14.70 -40.99 45.42
N LYS A 25 -15.98 -40.97 45.81
CA LYS A 25 -17.09 -41.21 44.89
C LYS A 25 -16.90 -40.26 43.70
N ALA A 26 -16.68 -40.80 42.51
CA ALA A 26 -16.81 -40.05 41.27
C ALA A 26 -18.27 -39.58 41.16
N THR A 27 -18.53 -38.36 41.62
CA THR A 27 -19.73 -37.62 41.25
C THR A 27 -19.65 -37.40 39.74
N ALA A 28 -20.68 -37.85 39.02
CA ALA A 28 -20.83 -37.53 37.60
C ALA A 28 -20.78 -36.00 37.45
N GLN A 29 -19.67 -35.49 36.92
CA GLN A 29 -19.51 -34.08 36.64
C GLN A 29 -20.61 -33.70 35.63
N GLN A 30 -21.48 -32.76 36.03
CA GLN A 30 -22.50 -32.20 35.14
C GLN A 30 -21.83 -31.82 33.81
N PRO A 31 -22.44 -32.12 32.64
CA PRO A 31 -21.85 -31.75 31.36
C PRO A 31 -21.58 -30.24 31.36
N GLN A 32 -20.32 -29.85 31.24
CA GLN A 32 -19.91 -28.45 31.28
C GLN A 32 -20.62 -27.70 30.14
N GLN A 33 -21.56 -26.81 30.48
CA GLN A 33 -22.18 -25.95 29.48
C GLN A 33 -21.22 -24.82 29.11
N LEU A 34 -21.00 -24.65 27.81
CA LEU A 34 -20.18 -23.61 27.22
C LEU A 34 -21.03 -22.36 27.00
N THR A 35 -20.49 -21.18 27.30
CA THR A 35 -21.19 -19.90 27.15
C THR A 35 -20.92 -19.29 25.78
N PHE A 36 -21.98 -18.99 25.04
CA PHE A 36 -21.95 -18.34 23.74
C PHE A 36 -22.60 -16.98 23.84
N GLU A 37 -21.88 -15.95 23.38
CA GLU A 37 -22.33 -14.56 23.51
C GLU A 37 -21.75 -13.68 22.41
N GLY A 38 -22.50 -12.64 22.07
CA GLY A 38 -22.08 -11.62 21.11
C GLY A 38 -23.16 -10.59 20.82
N LYS A 39 -22.84 -9.66 19.93
CA LYS A 39 -23.82 -8.74 19.33
C LYS A 39 -24.42 -9.36 18.08
N SER A 40 -25.69 -9.09 17.82
CA SER A 40 -26.33 -9.46 16.55
C SER A 40 -25.83 -8.51 15.47
N ILE A 41 -24.88 -8.95 14.65
CA ILE A 41 -24.26 -8.09 13.65
C ILE A 41 -24.04 -8.83 12.33
N VAL A 42 -24.08 -8.06 11.25
CA VAL A 42 -23.76 -8.50 9.89
C VAL A 42 -22.65 -7.61 9.35
N VAL A 43 -21.60 -8.23 8.81
CA VAL A 43 -20.47 -7.52 8.20
C VAL A 43 -20.53 -7.70 6.69
N GLU A 44 -20.93 -6.63 6.00
CA GLU A 44 -21.10 -6.61 4.55
C GLU A 44 -20.78 -5.23 3.99
N VAL A 45 -20.11 -5.21 2.84
CA VAL A 45 -19.83 -3.98 2.09
C VAL A 45 -20.65 -4.02 0.80
N PRO A 46 -21.60 -3.10 0.59
CA PRO A 46 -22.43 -3.08 -0.61
C PRO A 46 -21.68 -2.53 -1.83
N ASP A 47 -22.04 -3.02 -3.03
CA ASP A 47 -21.39 -2.60 -4.29
C ASP A 47 -21.55 -1.11 -4.60
N GLY A 48 -22.66 -0.48 -4.15
CA GLY A 48 -22.93 0.94 -4.39
C GLY A 48 -22.40 1.89 -3.32
N GLY A 49 -21.69 1.41 -2.30
CA GLY A 49 -21.47 2.20 -1.08
C GLY A 49 -22.79 2.53 -0.37
N ARG A 50 -22.82 3.61 0.42
CA ARG A 50 -23.96 4.22 1.14
C ARG A 50 -24.40 3.55 2.43
N LYS A 51 -23.72 2.51 2.90
CA LYS A 51 -23.99 1.89 4.20
C LYS A 51 -22.69 1.53 4.89
N CYS A 52 -22.70 1.66 6.21
CA CYS A 52 -21.60 1.21 7.06
C CYS A 52 -21.38 -0.30 6.89
N SER A 53 -20.11 -0.73 6.94
CA SER A 53 -19.74 -2.15 6.78
C SER A 53 -20.35 -3.09 7.82
N VAL A 54 -20.71 -2.55 8.99
CA VAL A 54 -21.34 -3.31 10.08
C VAL A 54 -22.76 -2.80 10.28
N THR A 55 -23.72 -3.73 10.25
CA THR A 55 -25.13 -3.47 10.59
C THR A 55 -25.54 -4.34 11.78
N TYR A 56 -26.41 -3.83 12.64
CA TYR A 56 -26.95 -4.61 13.76
C TYR A 56 -28.17 -5.40 13.30
N GLY A 57 -28.12 -6.72 13.48
CA GLY A 57 -29.19 -7.64 13.12
C GLY A 57 -30.30 -7.72 14.17
N GLN A 58 -31.36 -8.45 13.81
CA GLN A 58 -32.50 -8.75 14.70
C GLN A 58 -32.17 -9.91 15.68
N ASN A 59 -33.17 -10.37 16.43
CA ASN A 59 -33.00 -11.51 17.35
C ASN A 59 -32.45 -12.75 16.62
N PRO A 60 -31.31 -13.31 17.06
CA PRO A 60 -30.73 -14.50 16.44
C PRO A 60 -31.60 -15.74 16.61
N VAL A 61 -31.55 -16.61 15.61
CA VAL A 61 -32.18 -17.93 15.61
C VAL A 61 -31.11 -19.01 15.58
N ILE A 62 -31.10 -19.85 16.61
CA ILE A 62 -30.14 -20.94 16.78
C ILE A 62 -30.71 -22.25 16.29
N SER A 63 -29.89 -23.00 15.56
CA SER A 63 -30.10 -24.41 15.25
C SER A 63 -28.81 -25.19 15.49
N ASN A 64 -28.90 -26.51 15.70
CA ASN A 64 -27.69 -27.34 15.67
C ASN A 64 -27.14 -27.39 14.23
N LEU A 65 -25.82 -27.54 14.08
CA LEU A 65 -25.18 -27.70 12.78
C LEU A 65 -25.56 -29.02 12.09
N ASP A 66 -25.96 -30.04 12.85
CA ASP A 66 -26.46 -31.33 12.35
C ASP A 66 -27.97 -31.35 12.06
N GLY A 67 -28.68 -30.24 12.29
CA GLY A 67 -30.13 -30.14 12.08
C GLY A 67 -31.01 -30.71 13.20
N SER A 68 -30.45 -31.23 14.29
CA SER A 68 -31.21 -31.64 15.49
C SER A 68 -31.61 -30.43 16.35
N THR A 69 -32.71 -30.55 17.11
CA THR A 69 -33.14 -29.48 18.03
C THR A 69 -32.24 -29.47 19.27
N PRO A 70 -31.54 -28.37 19.59
CA PRO A 70 -30.77 -28.30 20.83
C PRO A 70 -31.68 -28.34 22.07
N SER A 71 -31.67 -29.45 22.82
CA SER A 71 -32.53 -29.62 24.00
C SER A 71 -31.95 -29.01 25.28
N ASP A 72 -30.68 -28.64 25.26
CA ASP A 72 -29.87 -28.28 26.42
C ASP A 72 -29.50 -26.79 26.50
N LEU A 73 -30.04 -25.97 25.60
CA LEU A 73 -29.76 -24.53 25.59
C LEU A 73 -30.44 -23.83 26.76
N THR A 74 -29.71 -22.92 27.41
CA THR A 74 -30.26 -22.02 28.44
C THR A 74 -29.81 -20.57 28.18
N ALA A 75 -30.62 -19.58 28.54
CA ALA A 75 -30.20 -18.18 28.46
C ALA A 75 -29.16 -17.87 29.55
N CYS A 76 -28.21 -16.97 29.28
CA CYS A 76 -27.16 -16.65 30.26
C CYS A 76 -27.63 -15.84 31.47
N VAL A 77 -28.64 -14.99 31.28
CA VAL A 77 -29.25 -14.13 32.32
C VAL A 77 -30.76 -14.22 32.14
N GLY A 78 -31.51 -14.26 33.25
CA GLY A 78 -32.95 -14.55 33.33
C GLY A 78 -33.77 -14.08 32.13
N GLY A 79 -34.44 -15.03 31.49
CA GLY A 79 -35.27 -14.86 30.30
C GLY A 79 -35.55 -16.23 29.66
N GLU A 80 -36.70 -16.38 29.02
CA GLU A 80 -37.05 -17.60 28.30
C GLU A 80 -36.47 -17.59 26.88
N LEU A 81 -35.86 -18.71 26.49
CA LEU A 81 -35.54 -18.98 25.10
C LEU A 81 -36.84 -19.18 24.33
N TYR A 82 -37.08 -18.39 23.30
CA TYR A 82 -38.30 -18.50 22.51
C TYR A 82 -38.15 -19.62 21.47
N LYS A 83 -39.09 -20.57 21.42
CA LYS A 83 -39.07 -21.72 20.47
C LYS A 83 -40.20 -21.59 19.45
N PRO A 84 -40.08 -20.71 18.44
CA PRO A 84 -41.18 -20.46 17.50
C PRO A 84 -41.47 -21.63 16.55
N VAL A 85 -40.48 -22.49 16.29
CA VAL A 85 -40.57 -23.57 15.29
C VAL A 85 -39.80 -24.79 15.78
N ALA A 86 -40.32 -26.00 15.53
CA ALA A 86 -39.60 -27.26 15.82
C ALA A 86 -38.20 -27.22 15.17
N GLY A 87 -37.12 -27.43 15.96
CA GLY A 87 -35.74 -27.39 15.47
C GLY A 87 -35.01 -26.04 15.60
N LYS A 88 -35.67 -24.95 16.01
CA LYS A 88 -35.06 -23.61 16.09
C LYS A 88 -35.36 -22.92 17.42
N VAL A 89 -34.35 -22.24 17.98
CA VAL A 89 -34.45 -21.50 19.24
C VAL A 89 -34.04 -20.05 19.01
N THR A 90 -34.92 -19.10 19.26
CA THR A 90 -34.63 -17.66 19.19
C THR A 90 -34.14 -17.16 20.55
N ILE A 91 -33.03 -16.43 20.55
CA ILE A 91 -32.56 -15.73 21.76
C ILE A 91 -32.93 -14.26 21.65
N PRO A 92 -33.68 -13.70 22.62
CA PRO A 92 -33.88 -12.27 22.67
C PRO A 92 -32.53 -11.57 22.90
N ARG A 93 -32.19 -10.63 22.02
CA ARG A 93 -31.09 -9.69 22.30
C ARG A 93 -31.57 -8.65 23.30
N ASN A 94 -30.66 -8.10 24.09
CA ASN A 94 -30.92 -6.88 24.83
C ASN A 94 -31.12 -5.73 23.83
N GLU A 95 -32.27 -5.06 23.87
CA GLU A 95 -32.61 -4.02 22.88
C GLU A 95 -31.71 -2.77 22.98
N VAL A 96 -31.19 -2.49 24.18
CA VAL A 96 -30.30 -1.35 24.46
C VAL A 96 -28.87 -1.64 24.00
N THR A 97 -28.32 -2.80 24.36
CA THR A 97 -26.90 -3.12 24.08
C THR A 97 -26.69 -3.93 22.79
N GLY A 98 -27.76 -4.52 22.26
CA GLY A 98 -27.75 -5.45 21.12
C GLY A 98 -27.12 -6.81 21.40
N TYR A 99 -26.82 -7.08 22.69
CA TYR A 99 -26.12 -8.27 23.13
C TYR A 99 -27.06 -9.46 23.34
N TRP A 100 -26.65 -10.65 22.94
CA TRP A 100 -27.36 -11.90 23.20
C TRP A 100 -26.41 -12.91 23.82
N CYS A 101 -26.94 -13.85 24.61
CA CYS A 101 -26.12 -14.88 25.26
C CYS A 101 -26.94 -16.15 25.57
N PHE A 102 -26.34 -17.32 25.32
CA PHE A 102 -26.84 -18.61 25.77
C PHE A 102 -25.73 -19.55 26.24
N LYS A 103 -26.11 -20.62 26.92
CA LYS A 103 -25.24 -21.73 27.28
C LYS A 103 -25.70 -23.02 26.61
N GLY A 104 -24.77 -23.87 26.20
CA GLY A 104 -25.03 -25.16 25.57
C GLY A 104 -23.87 -26.13 25.72
N SER A 105 -24.13 -27.43 25.68
CA SER A 105 -23.12 -28.49 25.92
C SER A 105 -22.31 -28.85 24.68
N LYS A 106 -22.70 -28.40 23.49
CA LYS A 106 -21.99 -28.70 22.24
C LYS A 106 -20.88 -27.69 21.99
N ASP A 107 -19.82 -28.17 21.38
CA ASP A 107 -18.66 -27.37 20.98
C ASP A 107 -18.98 -26.44 19.78
N SER A 108 -20.19 -26.48 19.20
CA SER A 108 -20.57 -25.64 18.05
C SER A 108 -22.08 -25.53 17.84
N TYR A 109 -22.55 -24.37 17.36
CA TYR A 109 -23.96 -24.10 17.01
C TYR A 109 -24.07 -23.23 15.74
N ALA A 110 -25.14 -23.41 14.96
CA ALA A 110 -25.48 -22.50 13.88
C ALA A 110 -26.35 -21.36 14.42
N ILE A 111 -26.00 -20.12 14.08
CA ILE A 111 -26.73 -18.91 14.47
C ILE A 111 -27.11 -18.12 13.24
N ASN A 112 -28.40 -17.96 13.03
CA ASN A 112 -28.96 -17.22 11.92
C ASN A 112 -29.43 -15.85 12.39
N PHE A 113 -28.86 -14.78 11.85
CA PHE A 113 -29.35 -13.42 12.08
C PHE A 113 -30.30 -13.01 10.97
N PRO A 114 -31.57 -12.72 11.28
CA PRO A 114 -32.47 -12.07 10.34
C PRO A 114 -31.97 -10.66 10.02
N PHE A 115 -32.04 -10.28 8.74
CA PHE A 115 -31.69 -8.95 8.25
C PHE A 115 -32.76 -8.45 7.27
N GLU A 116 -32.74 -7.15 6.95
CA GLU A 116 -33.81 -6.43 6.20
C GLU A 116 -34.35 -7.21 4.98
N ASN A 117 -33.52 -7.96 4.25
CA ASN A 117 -33.90 -8.75 3.07
C ASN A 117 -33.41 -10.21 3.12
N GLY A 118 -33.41 -10.86 4.30
CA GLY A 118 -33.11 -12.29 4.38
C GLY A 118 -32.62 -12.78 5.73
N THR A 119 -31.83 -13.85 5.72
CA THR A 119 -31.19 -14.42 6.90
C THR A 119 -29.74 -14.71 6.60
N ARG A 120 -28.82 -14.21 7.43
CA ARG A 120 -27.40 -14.58 7.37
C ARG A 120 -27.11 -15.59 8.47
N GLY A 121 -26.85 -16.82 8.05
CA GLY A 121 -26.37 -17.88 8.92
C GLY A 121 -24.88 -17.77 9.15
N TYR A 122 -24.48 -17.67 10.42
CA TYR A 122 -23.12 -17.84 10.86
C TYR A 122 -23.01 -19.14 11.65
N LYS A 123 -21.88 -19.84 11.50
CA LYS A 123 -21.57 -21.03 12.31
C LYS A 123 -20.62 -20.59 13.42
N LEU A 124 -21.11 -20.59 14.66
CA LEU A 124 -20.25 -20.32 15.82
C LEU A 124 -19.72 -21.63 16.37
N TRP A 125 -18.41 -21.64 16.56
CA TRP A 125 -17.67 -22.74 17.13
C TRP A 125 -17.10 -22.27 18.46
N PHE A 126 -17.26 -23.08 19.50
CA PHE A 126 -16.63 -22.89 20.78
C PHE A 126 -15.55 -23.95 20.93
N SER A 127 -14.29 -23.55 20.81
CA SER A 127 -13.20 -24.41 21.23
C SER A 127 -13.21 -24.51 22.76
N LYS A 128 -13.20 -25.74 23.30
CA LYS A 128 -12.89 -25.98 24.73
C LYS A 128 -11.53 -25.41 25.13
N GLU A 129 -10.64 -25.23 24.16
CA GLU A 129 -9.37 -24.50 24.29
C GLU A 129 -9.55 -23.01 24.03
N ARG A 130 -10.62 -22.37 24.53
CA ARG A 130 -10.54 -20.94 24.88
C ARG A 130 -9.54 -20.78 26.04
N THR A 131 -8.28 -21.11 25.80
CA THR A 131 -7.20 -20.41 26.47
C THR A 131 -7.36 -18.95 26.05
N GLU A 132 -7.19 -18.02 27.00
CA GLU A 132 -7.19 -16.57 26.74
C GLU A 132 -6.01 -16.17 25.85
N THR A 133 -5.97 -16.72 24.64
CA THR A 133 -5.05 -16.30 23.62
C THR A 133 -5.53 -14.92 23.17
N PRO A 134 -4.62 -13.93 23.06
CA PRO A 134 -4.99 -12.58 22.63
C PRO A 134 -5.44 -12.52 21.15
N PHE A 135 -5.56 -13.67 20.48
CA PHE A 135 -5.82 -13.80 19.05
C PHE A 135 -6.96 -14.78 18.79
N ILE A 136 -7.85 -14.43 17.87
CA ILE A 136 -8.94 -15.29 17.39
C ILE A 136 -8.43 -16.04 16.17
N ASN A 137 -8.14 -17.33 16.30
CA ASN A 137 -7.62 -18.13 15.18
C ASN A 137 -8.76 -18.60 14.25
N VAL A 138 -8.64 -18.38 12.94
CA VAL A 138 -9.64 -18.81 11.94
C VAL A 138 -9.92 -20.32 11.95
N LYS A 139 -8.96 -21.15 12.37
CA LYS A 139 -9.13 -22.60 12.52
C LYS A 139 -10.19 -22.94 13.55
N MET A 140 -10.40 -22.09 14.56
CA MET A 140 -11.46 -22.26 15.55
C MET A 140 -12.84 -22.27 14.90
N PHE A 141 -12.99 -21.66 13.72
CA PHE A 141 -14.25 -21.56 12.97
C PHE A 141 -14.36 -22.60 11.84
N GLY A 142 -13.43 -23.56 11.78
CA GLY A 142 -13.43 -24.66 10.81
C GLY A 142 -12.68 -24.38 9.50
N ALA A 143 -11.94 -23.27 9.40
CA ALA A 143 -11.11 -23.01 8.22
C ALA A 143 -10.02 -24.09 8.10
N LYS A 144 -9.82 -24.68 6.93
CA LYS A 144 -8.84 -25.76 6.72
C LYS A 144 -7.50 -25.27 6.19
N GLY A 145 -7.45 -24.17 5.44
CA GLY A 145 -6.21 -23.59 4.93
C GLY A 145 -5.38 -24.56 4.09
N ASP A 146 -6.02 -25.49 3.39
CA ASP A 146 -5.38 -26.56 2.62
C ASP A 146 -5.15 -26.21 1.13
N GLY A 147 -5.68 -25.06 0.69
CA GLY A 147 -5.65 -24.53 -0.67
C GLY A 147 -6.82 -24.98 -1.57
N VAL A 148 -7.69 -25.87 -1.07
CA VAL A 148 -8.73 -26.54 -1.86
C VAL A 148 -10.12 -26.40 -1.23
N THR A 149 -10.22 -26.54 0.09
CA THR A 149 -11.47 -26.35 0.83
C THR A 149 -11.86 -24.88 0.79
N ASP A 150 -13.11 -24.59 0.43
CA ASP A 150 -13.66 -23.23 0.50
C ASP A 150 -13.85 -22.81 1.97
N ASP A 151 -12.96 -21.95 2.45
CA ASP A 151 -12.91 -21.47 3.83
C ASP A 151 -13.76 -20.20 4.03
N THR A 152 -14.52 -19.77 3.02
CA THR A 152 -15.30 -18.52 3.03
C THR A 152 -16.20 -18.40 4.26
N ASP A 153 -17.01 -19.41 4.54
CA ASP A 153 -17.97 -19.34 5.65
C ASP A 153 -17.25 -19.33 7.00
N ALA A 154 -16.22 -20.14 7.16
CA ALA A 154 -15.42 -20.17 8.39
C ALA A 154 -14.80 -18.79 8.68
N ILE A 155 -14.22 -18.14 7.68
CA ILE A 155 -13.59 -16.84 7.83
C ILE A 155 -14.63 -15.73 8.04
N LYS A 156 -15.77 -15.75 7.34
CA LYS A 156 -16.89 -14.83 7.60
C LYS A 156 -17.39 -14.92 9.04
N ASN A 157 -17.49 -16.14 9.59
CA ASN A 157 -17.87 -16.36 10.98
C ASN A 157 -16.86 -15.78 11.95
N ALA A 158 -15.57 -15.97 11.68
CA ALA A 158 -14.51 -15.41 12.50
C ALA A 158 -14.51 -13.86 12.49
N ILE A 159 -14.72 -13.25 11.33
CA ILE A 159 -14.85 -11.79 11.19
C ILE A 159 -16.08 -11.27 11.94
N ALA A 160 -17.24 -11.90 11.81
CA ALA A 160 -18.43 -11.52 12.57
C ALA A 160 -18.20 -11.66 14.08
N PHE A 161 -17.45 -12.68 14.52
CA PHE A 161 -17.10 -12.84 15.92
C PHE A 161 -16.21 -11.70 16.45
N VAL A 162 -15.27 -11.20 15.63
CA VAL A 162 -14.43 -10.03 15.93
C VAL A 162 -15.26 -8.75 15.98
N ALA A 163 -16.10 -8.52 14.96
CA ALA A 163 -16.94 -7.34 14.87
C ALA A 163 -17.91 -7.24 16.07
N ALA A 164 -18.41 -8.36 16.58
CA ALA A 164 -19.33 -8.41 17.72
C ALA A 164 -18.68 -7.91 19.01
N ARG A 165 -17.33 -7.95 19.07
CA ARG A 165 -16.48 -7.49 20.16
C ARG A 165 -15.90 -6.10 19.92
N GLN A 166 -16.30 -5.45 18.83
CA GLN A 166 -15.83 -4.11 18.45
C GLN A 166 -14.33 -4.04 18.19
N GLY A 167 -13.77 -5.13 17.65
CA GLY A 167 -12.35 -5.24 17.34
C GLY A 167 -11.68 -6.38 18.09
N ALA A 168 -10.65 -6.93 17.46
CA ALA A 168 -9.76 -7.96 17.97
C ALA A 168 -8.79 -8.34 16.85
N THR A 169 -7.77 -9.13 17.21
CA THR A 169 -6.85 -9.72 16.23
C THR A 169 -7.41 -11.04 15.71
N LEU A 170 -7.70 -11.11 14.42
CA LEU A 170 -8.03 -12.31 13.66
C LEU A 170 -6.74 -12.92 13.10
N TYR A 171 -6.34 -14.07 13.65
CA TYR A 171 -5.10 -14.75 13.30
C TYR A 171 -5.29 -15.85 12.26
N PHE A 172 -4.43 -15.84 11.26
CA PHE A 172 -4.31 -16.84 10.21
C PHE A 172 -2.96 -17.57 10.37
N PRO A 173 -2.94 -18.86 10.76
CA PRO A 173 -1.71 -19.65 10.74
C PRO A 173 -1.27 -19.94 9.30
N ASN A 174 -0.03 -20.43 9.13
CA ASN A 174 0.46 -20.88 7.83
C ASN A 174 -0.52 -21.83 7.14
N GLY A 175 -0.77 -21.58 5.86
CA GLY A 175 -1.78 -22.28 5.07
C GLY A 175 -2.33 -21.42 3.95
N GLN A 176 -3.03 -22.07 3.03
CA GLN A 176 -3.68 -21.43 1.89
C GLN A 176 -5.20 -21.48 2.06
N PHE A 177 -5.81 -20.34 2.33
CA PHE A 177 -7.23 -20.22 2.60
C PHE A 177 -7.96 -19.79 1.33
N LEU A 178 -8.61 -20.73 0.66
CA LEU A 178 -9.42 -20.43 -0.53
C LEU A 178 -10.72 -19.75 -0.08
N VAL A 179 -11.04 -18.61 -0.70
CA VAL A 179 -12.32 -17.93 -0.54
C VAL A 179 -13.01 -17.73 -1.89
N GLY A 180 -14.34 -17.76 -1.90
CA GLY A 180 -15.15 -17.61 -3.09
C GLY A 180 -15.17 -18.79 -4.05
N GLY A 181 -14.91 -20.01 -3.57
CA GLY A 181 -14.93 -21.23 -4.39
C GLY A 181 -16.26 -21.46 -5.12
N ASN A 182 -17.38 -21.00 -4.56
CA ASN A 182 -18.72 -21.12 -5.16
C ASN A 182 -19.07 -20.07 -6.24
N GLY A 183 -18.32 -18.97 -6.38
CA GLY A 183 -18.44 -18.00 -7.49
C GLY A 183 -19.28 -16.73 -7.24
N GLU A 184 -20.24 -16.73 -6.30
CA GLU A 184 -21.05 -15.53 -5.97
C GLU A 184 -20.38 -14.59 -4.95
N PHE A 185 -19.08 -14.79 -4.71
CA PHE A 185 -18.34 -14.14 -3.65
C PHE A 185 -17.85 -12.75 -4.05
N LYS A 186 -18.25 -11.75 -3.27
CA LYS A 186 -17.86 -10.35 -3.45
C LYS A 186 -16.65 -9.94 -2.61
N GLY A 187 -16.25 -10.73 -1.62
CA GLY A 187 -15.16 -10.40 -0.70
C GLY A 187 -15.56 -10.48 0.77
N LEU A 188 -14.56 -10.55 1.63
CA LEU A 188 -14.72 -10.52 3.08
C LEU A 188 -14.78 -9.06 3.55
N GLY A 189 -15.94 -8.61 4.03
CA GLY A 189 -16.08 -7.27 4.61
C GLY A 189 -15.27 -7.16 5.91
N LEU A 190 -14.52 -6.08 6.08
CA LEU A 190 -13.75 -5.83 7.30
C LEU A 190 -14.47 -4.80 8.22
N PRO A 191 -14.70 -5.13 9.50
CA PRO A 191 -15.29 -4.22 10.47
C PRO A 191 -14.23 -3.28 11.07
N SER A 192 -14.67 -2.23 11.76
CA SER A 192 -13.77 -1.36 12.52
C SER A 192 -13.03 -2.11 13.64
N GLY A 193 -11.79 -1.73 13.91
CA GLY A 193 -10.95 -2.26 15.00
C GLY A 193 -10.40 -3.67 14.77
N ILE A 194 -10.54 -4.24 13.56
CA ILE A 194 -9.97 -5.55 13.24
C ILE A 194 -8.48 -5.46 12.93
N THR A 195 -7.71 -6.39 13.48
CA THR A 195 -6.35 -6.69 13.02
C THR A 195 -6.34 -8.07 12.37
N VAL A 196 -6.15 -8.15 11.07
CA VAL A 196 -5.92 -9.41 10.35
C VAL A 196 -4.43 -9.70 10.37
N LEU A 197 -4.02 -10.76 11.06
CA LEU A 197 -2.62 -11.13 11.26
C LEU A 197 -2.35 -12.51 10.65
N GLY A 198 -1.45 -12.59 9.68
CA GLY A 198 -0.88 -13.84 9.20
C GLY A 198 0.39 -14.23 9.97
N ALA A 199 0.82 -15.48 9.82
CA ALA A 199 2.09 -15.95 10.35
C ALA A 199 3.31 -15.48 9.51
N SER A 200 3.12 -15.24 8.21
CA SER A 200 4.11 -14.67 7.28
C SER A 200 3.47 -14.32 5.93
N SER A 201 4.00 -13.30 5.24
CA SER A 201 3.50 -12.79 3.94
C SER A 201 4.32 -13.18 2.72
N LEU A 202 5.49 -13.79 2.92
CA LEU A 202 6.37 -14.27 1.86
C LEU A 202 7.05 -15.57 2.29
N PRO A 203 7.45 -16.42 1.33
CA PRO A 203 8.24 -17.61 1.62
C PRO A 203 9.64 -17.23 2.12
N GLN A 204 10.22 -18.02 3.03
CA GLN A 204 11.62 -17.90 3.41
C GLN A 204 12.49 -18.21 2.18
N GLY A 205 13.17 -17.20 1.62
CA GLY A 205 14.04 -17.38 0.44
C GLY A 205 14.00 -16.25 -0.60
N GLY A 206 13.21 -15.19 -0.38
CA GLY A 206 13.20 -13.99 -1.23
C GLY A 206 12.31 -14.08 -2.47
N LEU A 207 12.16 -12.94 -3.17
CA LEU A 207 11.26 -12.77 -4.32
C LEU A 207 11.53 -13.73 -5.50
N HIS A 208 12.73 -14.34 -5.57
CA HIS A 208 13.15 -15.26 -6.62
C HIS A 208 12.63 -16.70 -6.47
N ASN A 209 12.15 -17.10 -5.28
CA ASN A 209 11.64 -18.45 -5.02
C ASN A 209 10.12 -18.48 -4.97
N TYR A 210 9.49 -17.89 -5.99
CA TYR A 210 8.04 -17.77 -6.19
C TYR A 210 7.36 -19.10 -6.56
N PHE A 211 7.82 -20.21 -5.98
CA PHE A 211 7.19 -21.51 -6.13
C PHE A 211 6.12 -21.65 -5.06
N GLU A 212 4.99 -22.23 -5.44
CA GLU A 212 3.76 -22.47 -4.68
C GLU A 212 4.00 -23.19 -3.34
N SER A 213 4.58 -22.50 -2.36
CA SER A 213 4.86 -23.07 -1.05
C SER A 213 3.64 -22.90 -0.14
N LYS A 214 3.29 -23.96 0.60
CA LYS A 214 2.34 -23.89 1.73
C LYS A 214 2.98 -23.33 3.00
N GLN A 215 4.15 -22.69 2.89
CA GLN A 215 5.00 -22.33 4.03
C GLN A 215 4.75 -20.92 4.58
N TYR A 216 3.81 -20.17 3.98
CA TYR A 216 3.39 -18.86 4.47
C TYR A 216 1.87 -18.71 4.42
N THR A 217 1.36 -17.63 5.01
CA THR A 217 -0.08 -17.41 5.14
C THR A 217 -0.64 -16.75 3.90
N GLN A 218 -1.53 -17.44 3.18
CA GLN A 218 -2.14 -16.95 1.94
C GLN A 218 -3.67 -16.99 2.03
N ILE A 219 -4.35 -15.91 1.63
CA ILE A 219 -5.78 -15.92 1.34
C ILE A 219 -5.96 -15.74 -0.17
N LYS A 220 -6.67 -16.68 -0.79
CA LYS A 220 -6.70 -16.84 -2.25
C LYS A 220 -8.12 -16.74 -2.80
N VAL A 221 -8.29 -15.98 -3.87
CA VAL A 221 -9.48 -16.04 -4.74
C VAL A 221 -9.16 -16.76 -6.05
N ALA A 222 -10.06 -17.62 -6.50
CA ALA A 222 -9.81 -18.47 -7.67
C ALA A 222 -10.57 -18.04 -8.93
N LYS A 223 -11.63 -17.22 -8.80
CA LYS A 223 -12.52 -16.85 -9.91
C LYS A 223 -12.44 -15.36 -10.26
N PRO A 224 -12.76 -14.98 -11.51
CA PRO A 224 -12.87 -13.57 -11.92
C PRO A 224 -13.85 -12.76 -11.07
N ASN A 225 -13.69 -11.44 -11.06
CA ASN A 225 -14.60 -10.48 -10.40
C ASN A 225 -14.76 -10.66 -8.88
N GLN A 226 -13.76 -11.27 -8.22
CA GLN A 226 -13.74 -11.51 -6.77
C GLN A 226 -12.76 -10.58 -6.06
N ARG A 227 -13.03 -10.28 -4.79
CA ARG A 227 -12.10 -9.54 -3.94
C ARG A 227 -11.72 -10.41 -2.76
N VAL A 228 -10.51 -10.30 -2.22
CA VAL A 228 -10.22 -10.96 -0.94
C VAL A 228 -10.93 -10.21 0.18
N PHE A 229 -10.60 -8.93 0.33
CA PHE A 229 -11.19 -8.06 1.35
C PHE A 229 -11.95 -6.88 0.76
N ARG A 230 -12.98 -6.45 1.48
CA ARG A 230 -13.69 -5.20 1.22
C ARG A 230 -13.71 -4.31 2.45
N ILE A 231 -13.55 -3.02 2.23
CA ILE A 231 -13.69 -1.98 3.27
C ILE A 231 -14.75 -0.99 2.79
N GLY A 232 -15.85 -0.89 3.52
CA GLY A 232 -16.94 0.02 3.22
C GLY A 232 -16.84 1.33 4.00
N GLU A 233 -17.91 2.11 3.95
CA GLU A 233 -18.08 3.35 4.72
C GLU A 233 -18.11 3.08 6.24
N CYS A 234 -17.93 4.15 7.03
CA CYS A 234 -17.98 4.12 8.49
C CYS A 234 -16.99 3.13 9.14
N THR A 235 -15.89 2.83 8.46
CA THR A 235 -14.94 1.80 8.91
C THR A 235 -13.64 2.46 9.37
N SER A 236 -13.19 2.15 10.58
CA SER A 236 -11.98 2.73 11.14
C SER A 236 -11.09 1.72 11.84
N ASP A 237 -9.78 2.01 11.88
CA ASP A 237 -8.78 1.18 12.56
C ASP A 237 -8.73 -0.27 12.03
N VAL A 238 -8.56 -0.41 10.71
CA VAL A 238 -8.35 -1.71 10.06
C VAL A 238 -6.86 -1.93 9.88
N LYS A 239 -6.37 -3.08 10.36
CA LYS A 239 -4.96 -3.46 10.23
C LYS A 239 -4.82 -4.80 9.52
N LEU A 240 -3.92 -4.92 8.54
CA LEU A 240 -3.49 -6.19 7.95
C LEU A 240 -1.97 -6.32 8.11
N GLN A 241 -1.52 -7.47 8.60
CA GLN A 241 -0.11 -7.72 8.92
C GLN A 241 0.33 -9.12 8.52
N ASN A 242 1.54 -9.25 7.95
CA ASN A 242 2.23 -10.53 7.74
C ASN A 242 1.39 -11.57 6.97
N ILE A 243 0.67 -11.15 5.94
CA ILE A 243 -0.20 -12.03 5.15
C ILE A 243 -0.06 -11.78 3.65
N ALA A 244 -0.23 -12.83 2.85
CA ALA A 244 -0.31 -12.73 1.41
C ALA A 244 -1.75 -12.85 0.92
N LEU A 245 -2.12 -12.01 -0.04
CA LEU A 245 -3.35 -12.06 -0.80
C LEU A 245 -2.98 -12.52 -2.20
N LYS A 246 -3.72 -13.48 -2.75
CA LYS A 246 -3.44 -14.04 -4.07
C LYS A 246 -4.70 -14.19 -4.92
N ALA A 247 -4.56 -14.01 -6.22
CA ALA A 247 -5.56 -14.41 -7.20
C ALA A 247 -5.01 -15.42 -8.20
N ASP A 248 -5.82 -16.44 -8.54
CA ASP A 248 -5.52 -17.35 -9.65
C ASP A 248 -5.96 -16.78 -11.01
N SER A 249 -6.77 -15.73 -11.01
CA SER A 249 -7.22 -14.99 -12.20
C SER A 249 -7.05 -13.50 -11.97
N ASN A 250 -6.54 -12.77 -12.96
CA ASN A 250 -6.35 -11.32 -12.92
C ASN A 250 -7.48 -10.53 -13.60
N GLN A 251 -8.63 -11.16 -13.84
CA GLN A 251 -9.79 -10.53 -14.47
C GLN A 251 -10.74 -9.97 -13.41
N GLY A 252 -10.73 -8.65 -13.22
CA GLY A 252 -11.61 -7.95 -12.28
C GLY A 252 -11.43 -8.37 -10.82
N THR A 253 -10.31 -9.00 -10.48
CA THR A 253 -10.01 -9.46 -9.12
C THR A 253 -9.23 -8.43 -8.34
N TYR A 254 -9.58 -8.22 -7.07
CA TYR A 254 -8.90 -7.25 -6.21
C TYR A 254 -8.37 -7.91 -4.93
N GLY A 255 -7.17 -7.53 -4.49
CA GLY A 255 -6.71 -7.93 -3.16
C GLY A 255 -7.56 -7.27 -2.09
N ILE A 256 -7.62 -5.94 -2.13
CA ILE A 256 -8.48 -5.12 -1.28
C ILE A 256 -9.28 -4.16 -2.16
N GLU A 257 -10.59 -4.09 -1.93
CA GLU A 257 -11.47 -3.06 -2.48
C GLU A 257 -12.02 -2.19 -1.34
N ALA A 258 -11.61 -0.93 -1.30
CA ALA A 258 -12.20 0.09 -0.46
C ALA A 258 -13.21 0.89 -1.30
N VAL A 259 -14.48 0.87 -0.91
CA VAL A 259 -15.57 1.49 -1.68
C VAL A 259 -16.53 2.27 -0.79
N GLY A 260 -16.85 3.49 -1.22
CA GLY A 260 -17.89 4.33 -0.61
C GLY A 260 -18.51 5.29 -1.62
N ALA A 261 -19.61 5.93 -1.25
CA ALA A 261 -20.39 6.81 -2.11
C ALA A 261 -20.16 8.28 -1.79
N GLY A 262 -20.47 9.17 -2.73
CA GLY A 262 -20.33 10.62 -2.52
C GLY A 262 -21.14 11.11 -1.32
N GLY A 263 -20.48 11.82 -0.40
CA GLY A 263 -21.09 12.27 0.86
C GLY A 263 -21.30 11.16 1.89
N GLY A 264 -20.87 9.93 1.59
CA GLY A 264 -20.86 8.81 2.51
C GLY A 264 -19.92 9.03 3.70
N THR A 265 -20.15 8.26 4.77
CA THR A 265 -19.36 8.41 5.99
C THR A 265 -17.89 8.01 5.75
N PRO A 266 -16.93 8.85 6.15
CA PRO A 266 -15.51 8.56 6.03
C PRO A 266 -15.11 7.20 6.61
N SER A 267 -14.10 6.60 6.00
CA SER A 267 -13.38 5.47 6.55
C SER A 267 -11.92 5.88 6.75
N THR A 268 -11.38 5.65 7.94
CA THR A 268 -10.13 6.28 8.38
C THR A 268 -9.22 5.35 9.17
N GLN A 269 -7.94 5.65 9.24
CA GLN A 269 -6.96 4.89 10.05
C GLN A 269 -6.80 3.46 9.53
N MET A 270 -6.12 3.33 8.40
CA MET A 270 -5.88 2.05 7.74
C MET A 270 -4.39 1.74 7.80
N ASN A 271 -4.01 0.52 8.19
CA ASN A 271 -2.62 0.11 8.29
C ASN A 271 -2.39 -1.25 7.63
N PHE A 272 -1.60 -1.26 6.57
CA PHE A 272 -1.20 -2.45 5.84
C PHE A 272 0.31 -2.57 5.95
N GLN A 273 0.77 -3.59 6.67
CA GLN A 273 2.19 -3.80 6.93
C GLN A 273 2.60 -5.21 6.53
N ASP A 274 3.69 -5.35 5.77
CA ASP A 274 4.20 -6.66 5.39
C ASP A 274 3.12 -7.50 4.68
N VAL A 275 2.38 -6.90 3.74
CA VAL A 275 1.31 -7.55 2.97
C VAL A 275 1.72 -7.76 1.51
N SER A 276 1.52 -8.96 0.99
CA SER A 276 1.76 -9.27 -0.42
C SER A 276 0.46 -9.30 -1.22
N PHE A 277 0.45 -8.71 -2.41
CA PHE A 277 -0.68 -8.65 -3.34
C PHE A 277 -0.26 -9.29 -4.66
N GLU A 278 -0.70 -10.53 -4.89
CA GLU A 278 -0.15 -11.41 -5.92
C GLU A 278 -1.16 -11.73 -7.02
N GLY A 279 -0.87 -11.32 -8.27
CA GLY A 279 -1.59 -11.78 -9.46
C GLY A 279 -3.00 -11.23 -9.66
N PHE A 280 -3.36 -10.14 -8.97
CA PHE A 280 -4.69 -9.53 -9.09
C PHE A 280 -4.84 -8.73 -10.39
N ASP A 281 -6.07 -8.33 -10.70
CA ASP A 281 -6.29 -7.21 -11.59
C ASP A 281 -5.72 -5.92 -10.97
N ILE A 282 -6.18 -5.62 -9.75
CA ILE A 282 -5.70 -4.51 -8.94
C ILE A 282 -5.33 -5.04 -7.55
N GLY A 283 -4.13 -4.75 -7.06
CA GLY A 283 -3.74 -5.18 -5.70
C GLY A 283 -4.62 -4.52 -4.63
N PHE A 284 -4.64 -3.19 -4.61
CA PHE A 284 -5.47 -2.39 -3.71
C PHE A 284 -6.19 -1.28 -4.47
N TYR A 285 -7.51 -1.38 -4.55
CA TYR A 285 -8.37 -0.38 -5.19
C TYR A 285 -9.17 0.39 -4.15
N ALA A 286 -8.97 1.71 -4.05
CA ALA A 286 -9.77 2.59 -3.21
C ALA A 286 -10.51 3.61 -4.07
N HIS A 287 -11.85 3.53 -4.11
CA HIS A 287 -12.62 4.29 -5.08
C HIS A 287 -14.00 4.71 -4.58
N ASN A 288 -14.54 5.74 -5.22
CA ASN A 288 -15.95 6.08 -5.10
C ASN A 288 -16.79 5.14 -5.97
N SER A 289 -17.97 4.76 -5.47
CA SER A 289 -18.98 4.02 -6.25
C SER A 289 -19.72 4.93 -7.25
N ASP A 290 -19.76 6.23 -6.98
CA ASP A 290 -20.42 7.25 -7.80
C ASP A 290 -19.40 8.07 -8.62
N THR A 291 -19.77 8.43 -9.85
CA THR A 291 -18.85 9.04 -10.82
C THR A 291 -18.66 10.56 -10.69
N LYS A 292 -19.47 11.26 -9.88
CA LYS A 292 -19.50 12.74 -9.83
C LYS A 292 -18.89 13.29 -8.54
N PHE A 293 -17.68 13.85 -8.62
CA PHE A 293 -17.04 14.72 -7.60
C PHE A 293 -17.26 14.29 -6.13
N ALA A 294 -17.43 12.99 -5.94
CA ALA A 294 -17.86 12.37 -4.71
C ALA A 294 -16.66 12.30 -3.78
N THR A 295 -16.81 12.85 -2.58
CA THR A 295 -15.72 13.05 -1.63
C THR A 295 -15.69 11.97 -0.55
N TRP A 296 -16.08 10.72 -0.84
CA TRP A 296 -15.95 9.69 0.19
C TRP A 296 -14.50 9.61 0.65
N GLN A 297 -14.30 9.79 1.94
CA GLN A 297 -12.96 9.95 2.50
C GLN A 297 -12.40 8.59 2.87
N PHE A 298 -11.21 8.29 2.38
CA PHE A 298 -10.46 7.09 2.72
C PHE A 298 -9.08 7.51 3.21
N ASP A 299 -9.04 7.93 4.48
CA ASP A 299 -7.96 8.76 5.04
C ASP A 299 -7.07 7.99 6.02
N PHE A 300 -5.87 8.56 6.24
CA PHE A 300 -4.85 8.01 7.13
C PHE A 300 -4.48 6.57 6.79
N VAL A 301 -4.17 6.35 5.51
CA VAL A 301 -3.81 5.05 4.95
C VAL A 301 -2.31 4.88 4.97
N ARG A 302 -1.82 3.83 5.62
CA ARG A 302 -0.41 3.45 5.64
C ARG A 302 -0.23 2.12 4.91
N VAL A 303 0.66 2.11 3.93
CA VAL A 303 1.10 0.91 3.20
C VAL A 303 2.60 0.79 3.40
N GLN A 304 3.05 -0.18 4.19
CA GLN A 304 4.43 -0.26 4.66
C GLN A 304 5.00 -1.66 4.44
N HIS A 305 6.18 -1.77 3.83
CA HIS A 305 6.79 -3.09 3.53
C HIS A 305 5.89 -4.03 2.73
N CYS A 306 5.04 -3.47 1.86
CA CYS A 306 4.13 -4.27 1.04
C CYS A 306 4.74 -4.64 -0.31
N TYR A 307 4.30 -5.77 -0.86
CA TYR A 307 4.76 -6.29 -2.14
C TYR A 307 3.59 -6.37 -3.11
N PHE A 308 3.66 -5.65 -4.22
CA PHE A 308 2.66 -5.68 -5.28
C PHE A 308 3.24 -6.43 -6.47
N LEU A 309 2.81 -7.68 -6.64
CA LEU A 309 3.49 -8.65 -7.46
C LEU A 309 2.57 -9.11 -8.59
N TYR A 310 2.92 -8.78 -9.81
CA TYR A 310 2.23 -9.27 -11.00
C TYR A 310 0.76 -8.84 -11.14
N ASN A 311 0.41 -7.67 -10.62
CA ASN A 311 -0.94 -7.13 -10.77
C ASN A 311 -1.13 -6.55 -12.19
N ARG A 312 -2.25 -6.87 -12.85
CA ARG A 312 -2.47 -6.62 -14.29
C ARG A 312 -2.70 -5.15 -14.63
N THR A 313 -3.56 -4.47 -13.88
CA THR A 313 -3.93 -3.08 -14.13
C THR A 313 -3.13 -2.15 -13.24
N ALA A 314 -3.12 -2.38 -11.92
CA ALA A 314 -2.35 -1.57 -10.98
C ALA A 314 -1.97 -2.33 -9.71
N GLY A 315 -0.84 -2.00 -9.10
CA GLY A 315 -0.55 -2.39 -7.71
C GLY A 315 -1.51 -1.70 -6.75
N ILE A 316 -1.51 -0.36 -6.76
CA ILE A 316 -2.43 0.49 -6.02
C ILE A 316 -3.17 1.38 -7.01
N TRP A 317 -4.50 1.50 -6.85
CA TRP A 317 -5.29 2.50 -7.56
C TRP A 317 -6.13 3.29 -6.56
N VAL A 318 -5.88 4.59 -6.48
CA VAL A 318 -6.67 5.55 -5.71
C VAL A 318 -7.52 6.41 -6.64
N ASP A 319 -8.82 6.44 -6.35
CA ASP A 319 -9.83 7.18 -7.07
C ASP A 319 -10.81 7.88 -6.11
N SER A 320 -10.24 8.70 -5.22
CA SER A 320 -10.97 9.56 -4.28
C SER A 320 -10.20 10.85 -3.93
N TYR A 321 -10.89 12.00 -4.06
CA TYR A 321 -10.31 13.34 -3.93
C TYR A 321 -9.78 13.70 -2.54
N ASN A 322 -10.35 13.15 -1.48
CA ASN A 322 -9.92 13.44 -0.12
C ASN A 322 -9.41 12.15 0.51
N THR A 323 -8.11 11.95 0.37
CA THR A 323 -7.38 10.76 0.78
C THR A 323 -6.00 11.17 1.24
N ASP A 324 -5.56 10.60 2.36
CA ASP A 324 -4.21 10.82 2.91
C ASP A 324 -3.46 9.49 2.97
N TRP A 325 -2.53 9.27 2.03
CA TRP A 325 -1.79 8.02 1.93
C TRP A 325 -0.30 8.21 2.16
N ASN A 326 0.28 7.30 2.94
CA ASN A 326 1.71 7.11 3.05
C ASN A 326 2.06 5.69 2.56
N ILE A 327 2.81 5.62 1.47
CA ILE A 327 3.31 4.39 0.87
C ILE A 327 4.82 4.36 1.09
N SER A 328 5.28 3.49 1.98
CA SER A 328 6.68 3.44 2.41
C SER A 328 7.29 2.06 2.24
N SER A 329 8.56 2.00 1.82
CA SER A 329 9.36 0.77 1.80
C SER A 329 8.69 -0.39 1.06
N SER A 330 7.90 -0.08 0.03
CA SER A 330 7.10 -1.07 -0.71
C SER A 330 7.73 -1.37 -2.07
N THR A 331 7.45 -2.56 -2.61
CA THR A 331 8.00 -3.02 -3.90
C THR A 331 6.89 -3.32 -4.89
N PHE A 332 7.05 -2.85 -6.13
CA PHE A 332 6.12 -3.07 -7.23
C PHE A 332 6.83 -3.84 -8.36
N LEU A 333 6.45 -5.09 -8.60
CA LEU A 333 6.91 -5.87 -9.75
C LEU A 333 5.86 -5.79 -10.86
N LEU A 334 6.22 -5.06 -11.91
CA LEU A 334 5.32 -4.69 -13.00
C LEU A 334 5.42 -5.73 -14.14
N PRO A 335 4.34 -6.49 -14.43
CA PRO A 335 4.27 -7.32 -15.62
C PRO A 335 4.49 -6.51 -16.91
N SER A 336 4.84 -7.20 -18.00
CA SER A 336 5.03 -6.53 -19.29
C SER A 336 3.73 -5.88 -19.79
N VAL A 337 3.84 -4.64 -20.24
CA VAL A 337 2.69 -3.93 -20.84
C VAL A 337 2.18 -4.62 -22.10
N SER A 338 0.87 -4.56 -22.28
CA SER A 338 0.20 -4.92 -23.54
C SER A 338 -0.95 -3.95 -23.79
N ALA A 339 -1.54 -3.96 -24.99
CA ALA A 339 -2.68 -3.09 -25.34
C ALA A 339 -3.88 -3.22 -24.37
N THR A 340 -3.96 -4.31 -23.60
CA THR A 340 -5.04 -4.61 -22.65
C THR A 340 -4.57 -4.66 -21.19
N SER A 341 -3.32 -4.31 -20.89
CA SER A 341 -2.72 -4.42 -19.55
C SER A 341 -1.73 -3.28 -19.31
N PRO A 342 -2.17 -2.16 -18.69
CA PRO A 342 -1.28 -1.03 -18.40
C PRO A 342 -0.24 -1.37 -17.34
N SER A 343 -0.57 -2.23 -16.37
CA SER A 343 0.38 -2.80 -15.39
C SER A 343 1.14 -1.75 -14.56
N ASP A 344 0.43 -0.73 -14.07
CA ASP A 344 1.02 0.38 -13.34
C ASP A 344 1.37 -0.01 -11.89
N GLY A 345 2.37 0.65 -11.31
CA GLY A 345 2.67 0.49 -9.89
C GLY A 345 1.60 1.14 -9.03
N ILE A 346 1.53 2.47 -9.12
CA ILE A 346 0.60 3.31 -8.38
C ILE A 346 -0.14 4.20 -9.37
N LYS A 347 -1.47 4.10 -9.36
CA LYS A 347 -2.36 4.93 -10.18
C LYS A 347 -3.19 5.86 -9.29
N LEU A 348 -3.03 7.15 -9.49
CA LEU A 348 -3.76 8.21 -8.79
C LEU A 348 -4.67 8.90 -9.80
N ALA A 349 -5.87 8.35 -10.00
CA ALA A 349 -6.87 8.98 -10.85
C ALA A 349 -7.38 10.27 -10.17
N ARG A 350 -7.76 10.14 -8.90
CA ARG A 350 -8.11 11.25 -8.02
C ARG A 350 -7.55 10.94 -6.65
N ALA A 351 -6.75 11.84 -6.10
CA ALA A 351 -6.11 11.68 -4.80
C ALA A 351 -6.02 13.01 -4.04
N GLY A 352 -6.05 12.93 -2.71
CA GLY A 352 -5.75 14.05 -1.82
C GLY A 352 -4.24 14.22 -1.64
N THR A 353 -3.74 14.09 -0.42
CA THR A 353 -2.32 14.17 -0.12
C THR A 353 -1.67 12.79 -0.14
N ILE A 354 -0.52 12.67 -0.82
CA ILE A 354 0.17 11.40 -0.97
C ILE A 354 1.66 11.57 -0.70
N MET A 355 2.21 10.70 0.15
CA MET A 355 3.64 10.54 0.39
C MET A 355 4.07 9.15 -0.09
N ILE A 356 5.13 9.10 -0.89
CA ILE A 356 5.79 7.86 -1.32
C ILE A 356 7.25 7.92 -0.87
N GLU A 357 7.69 6.96 -0.08
CA GLU A 357 9.04 6.94 0.48
C GLU A 357 9.70 5.57 0.34
N SER A 358 11.01 5.54 0.06
CA SER A 358 11.83 4.31 0.03
C SER A 358 11.20 3.19 -0.80
N THR A 359 10.46 3.55 -1.85
CA THR A 359 9.61 2.64 -2.61
C THR A 359 10.22 2.41 -3.98
N PHE A 360 10.19 1.16 -4.44
CA PHE A 360 10.77 0.78 -5.72
C PHE A 360 9.74 0.12 -6.61
N GLY A 361 9.75 0.45 -7.90
CA GLY A 361 8.93 -0.24 -8.90
C GLY A 361 9.69 -0.56 -10.16
N GLY A 362 9.43 -1.71 -10.78
CA GLY A 362 10.09 -2.00 -12.03
C GLY A 362 9.57 -3.21 -12.80
N GLY A 363 9.86 -3.19 -14.10
CA GLY A 363 9.57 -4.29 -15.01
C GLY A 363 10.55 -5.46 -14.84
N LEU A 364 10.14 -6.65 -15.26
CA LEU A 364 11.00 -7.85 -15.20
C LEU A 364 11.85 -8.07 -16.45
N GLY A 365 13.01 -8.71 -16.22
CA GLY A 365 13.84 -9.41 -17.21
C GLY A 365 14.64 -8.49 -18.13
N PHE A 366 15.97 -8.64 -18.20
CA PHE A 366 16.88 -7.70 -18.88
C PHE A 366 16.82 -7.64 -20.42
N THR A 367 15.77 -8.18 -21.04
CA THR A 367 15.59 -8.17 -22.49
C THR A 367 14.86 -6.87 -22.90
N ASN A 368 13.72 -6.97 -23.60
CA ASN A 368 13.00 -5.82 -24.16
C ASN A 368 11.66 -5.52 -23.47
N GLN A 369 11.29 -6.33 -22.47
CA GLN A 369 10.03 -6.17 -21.76
C GLN A 369 10.14 -5.05 -20.73
N ARG A 370 9.20 -4.09 -20.80
CA ARG A 370 9.02 -3.00 -19.84
C ARG A 370 7.69 -3.18 -19.10
N GLY A 371 7.69 -2.82 -17.82
CA GLY A 371 6.50 -2.69 -17.00
C GLY A 371 5.66 -1.47 -17.38
N GLY A 372 4.53 -1.29 -16.71
CA GLY A 372 3.71 -0.07 -16.82
C GLY A 372 4.39 1.17 -16.27
N ASP A 373 3.59 2.18 -15.96
CA ASP A 373 4.08 3.38 -15.29
C ASP A 373 4.32 3.06 -13.81
N PHE A 374 5.46 3.45 -13.23
CA PHE A 374 5.65 3.29 -11.79
C PHE A 374 4.65 4.14 -11.00
N LEU A 375 4.44 5.38 -11.45
CA LEU A 375 3.48 6.31 -10.89
C LEU A 375 2.74 7.05 -12.00
N GLU A 376 1.46 6.73 -12.20
CA GLU A 376 0.56 7.49 -13.07
C GLU A 376 -0.35 8.38 -12.22
N VAL A 377 -0.39 9.67 -12.53
CA VAL A 377 -1.19 10.66 -11.82
C VAL A 377 -2.01 11.46 -12.81
N GLU A 378 -3.33 11.39 -12.68
CA GLU A 378 -4.24 12.29 -13.39
C GLU A 378 -4.42 13.57 -12.55
N VAL A 379 -4.95 13.43 -11.34
CA VAL A 379 -5.15 14.55 -10.40
C VAL A 379 -4.80 14.11 -8.98
N ALA A 380 -3.89 14.84 -8.35
CA ALA A 380 -3.60 14.71 -6.93
C ALA A 380 -3.54 16.10 -6.27
N GLY A 381 -3.75 16.14 -4.96
CA GLY A 381 -3.30 17.24 -4.11
C GLY A 381 -1.77 17.28 -4.04
N THR A 382 -1.22 17.62 -2.87
CA THR A 382 0.23 17.59 -2.68
C THR A 382 0.76 16.17 -2.77
N LEU A 383 1.72 15.94 -3.66
CA LEU A 383 2.39 14.65 -3.85
C LEU A 383 3.89 14.81 -3.62
N THR A 384 4.43 14.03 -2.69
CA THR A 384 5.87 13.94 -2.45
C THR A 384 6.36 12.52 -2.66
N VAL A 385 7.46 12.38 -3.39
CA VAL A 385 8.15 11.11 -3.59
C VAL A 385 9.59 11.27 -3.16
N MET A 386 10.07 10.41 -2.26
CA MET A 386 11.42 10.53 -1.72
C MET A 386 12.14 9.19 -1.57
N ASN A 387 13.47 9.20 -1.71
CA ASN A 387 14.33 8.01 -1.60
C ASN A 387 13.83 6.81 -2.41
N SER A 388 13.10 7.06 -3.50
CA SER A 388 12.40 6.05 -4.28
C SER A 388 13.04 5.92 -5.66
N GLY A 389 12.66 4.88 -6.38
CA GLY A 389 13.18 4.70 -7.72
C GLY A 389 12.35 3.75 -8.57
N SER A 390 12.61 3.78 -9.87
CA SER A 390 12.06 2.78 -10.76
C SER A 390 13.00 2.45 -11.91
N GLU A 391 12.85 1.22 -12.40
CA GLU A 391 13.65 0.68 -13.49
C GLU A 391 12.80 -0.20 -14.42
N ARG A 392 13.06 -0.11 -15.73
CA ARG A 392 12.34 -0.85 -16.76
C ARG A 392 10.84 -0.56 -16.77
N ALA A 393 10.43 0.61 -16.30
CA ALA A 393 9.07 1.11 -16.42
C ALA A 393 8.85 1.70 -17.83
N THR A 394 7.58 1.80 -18.26
CA THR A 394 7.25 2.57 -19.47
C THR A 394 7.53 4.05 -19.21
N THR A 395 7.07 4.56 -18.07
CA THR A 395 7.54 5.80 -17.46
C THR A 395 7.80 5.59 -15.96
N SER A 396 8.81 6.26 -15.43
CA SER A 396 8.99 6.36 -13.99
C SER A 396 7.85 7.15 -13.34
N ILE A 397 7.46 8.27 -13.96
CA ILE A 397 6.35 9.11 -13.49
C ILE A 397 5.65 9.71 -14.69
N LYS A 398 4.33 9.62 -14.73
CA LYS A 398 3.49 10.31 -15.71
C LYS A 398 2.45 11.13 -14.97
N TYR A 399 2.50 12.46 -15.12
CA TYR A 399 1.63 13.38 -14.40
C TYR A 399 0.87 14.28 -15.36
N GLY A 400 -0.47 14.30 -15.26
CA GLY A 400 -1.33 15.31 -15.87
C GLY A 400 -1.57 15.12 -17.38
N ALA A 401 -1.30 13.92 -17.92
CA ALA A 401 -1.42 13.66 -19.36
C ALA A 401 -2.89 13.58 -19.85
N ALA A 402 -3.86 13.37 -18.95
CA ALA A 402 -5.27 13.27 -19.32
C ALA A 402 -5.90 14.67 -19.61
N PRO A 403 -6.89 14.77 -20.52
CA PRO A 403 -7.59 16.02 -20.79
C PRO A 403 -8.23 16.60 -19.52
N TYR A 404 -8.02 17.90 -19.27
CA TYR A 404 -8.47 18.60 -18.05
C TYR A 404 -7.86 18.09 -16.73
N SER A 405 -6.87 17.20 -16.80
CA SER A 405 -6.05 16.80 -15.67
C SER A 405 -4.83 17.74 -15.53
N GLY A 406 -4.27 17.81 -14.32
CA GLY A 406 -3.21 18.76 -13.99
C GLY A 406 -3.68 20.18 -13.66
N GLY A 407 -2.79 20.94 -13.05
CA GLY A 407 -3.01 22.30 -12.57
C GLY A 407 -1.83 22.74 -11.69
N ARG A 408 -1.60 24.05 -11.60
CA ARG A 408 -0.52 24.62 -10.76
C ARG A 408 -0.92 24.77 -9.28
N SER A 409 -2.03 24.16 -8.86
CA SER A 409 -2.55 24.30 -7.49
C SER A 409 -1.73 23.52 -6.47
N TYR A 410 -1.18 22.37 -6.86
CA TYR A 410 -0.40 21.50 -5.97
C TYR A 410 0.88 21.03 -6.68
N PRO A 411 2.04 21.06 -5.99
CA PRO A 411 3.29 20.64 -6.60
C PRO A 411 3.47 19.12 -6.55
N LEU A 412 4.18 18.59 -7.54
CA LEU A 412 4.91 17.32 -7.43
C LEU A 412 6.29 17.62 -6.86
N THR A 413 6.61 17.04 -5.70
CA THR A 413 7.91 17.19 -5.05
C THR A 413 8.69 15.88 -5.09
N LEU A 414 9.88 15.89 -5.69
CA LEU A 414 10.80 14.76 -5.73
C LEU A 414 12.04 15.06 -4.90
N VAL A 415 12.39 14.19 -3.96
CA VAL A 415 13.59 14.34 -3.11
C VAL A 415 14.45 13.07 -3.11
N ASN A 416 15.72 13.18 -3.51
CA ASN A 416 16.71 12.09 -3.40
C ASN A 416 16.29 10.77 -4.07
N ASN A 417 15.58 10.84 -5.18
CA ASN A 417 15.15 9.66 -5.94
C ASN A 417 16.15 9.27 -7.03
N ILE A 418 16.01 8.05 -7.56
CA ILE A 418 16.76 7.56 -8.73
C ILE A 418 15.77 7.06 -9.79
N PHE A 419 15.68 7.77 -10.91
CA PHE A 419 14.78 7.43 -12.01
C PHE A 419 15.52 7.32 -13.34
N GLY A 420 15.57 6.11 -13.89
CA GLY A 420 16.23 5.82 -15.17
C GLY A 420 15.30 5.94 -16.39
N ASP A 421 14.00 5.75 -16.20
CA ASP A 421 13.00 5.74 -17.26
C ASP A 421 12.32 7.10 -17.43
N PRO A 422 11.59 7.36 -18.53
CA PRO A 422 10.98 8.65 -18.80
C PRO A 422 10.08 9.17 -17.67
N ILE A 423 10.08 10.48 -17.49
CA ILE A 423 9.18 11.22 -16.61
C ILE A 423 8.46 12.25 -17.47
N ASP A 424 7.13 12.14 -17.57
CA ASP A 424 6.30 13.01 -18.40
C ASP A 424 5.46 13.94 -17.52
N LEU A 425 5.71 15.25 -17.62
CA LEU A 425 5.13 16.28 -16.77
C LEU A 425 4.27 17.25 -17.57
N HIS A 426 2.98 17.24 -17.28
CA HIS A 426 2.01 18.12 -17.91
C HIS A 426 1.42 19.10 -16.91
N SER A 427 1.63 20.39 -17.15
CA SER A 427 0.85 21.47 -16.55
C SER A 427 0.91 21.54 -15.01
N ILE A 428 2.10 21.34 -14.45
CA ILE A 428 2.33 21.24 -13.00
C ILE A 428 3.45 22.18 -12.50
N ILE A 429 3.45 22.45 -11.19
CA ILE A 429 4.64 22.93 -10.47
C ILE A 429 5.47 21.71 -10.07
N PHE A 430 6.66 21.60 -10.62
CA PHE A 430 7.58 20.51 -10.35
C PHE A 430 8.75 21.00 -9.49
N VAL A 431 8.88 20.41 -8.29
CA VAL A 431 9.95 20.69 -7.34
C VAL A 431 10.83 19.46 -7.25
N SER A 432 12.12 19.61 -7.52
CA SER A 432 13.08 18.52 -7.63
C SER A 432 14.33 18.84 -6.84
N MET A 433 14.70 17.96 -5.92
CA MET A 433 15.78 18.17 -4.96
C MET A 433 16.67 16.92 -4.85
N GLY A 434 17.93 17.02 -5.24
CA GLY A 434 18.93 15.96 -5.06
C GLY A 434 18.63 14.66 -5.80
N ASN A 435 17.76 14.69 -6.82
CA ASN A 435 17.39 13.49 -7.57
C ASN A 435 18.45 13.14 -8.60
N THR A 436 18.51 11.87 -8.97
CA THR A 436 19.34 11.37 -10.05
C THR A 436 18.48 10.84 -11.18
N TYR A 437 18.70 11.36 -12.38
CA TYR A 437 17.94 11.02 -13.59
C TYR A 437 18.82 10.34 -14.63
N GLY A 438 18.22 9.49 -15.46
CA GLY A 438 18.80 9.10 -16.74
C GLY A 438 18.92 10.28 -17.73
N ALA A 439 19.54 10.04 -18.88
CA ALA A 439 19.60 11.02 -19.97
C ALA A 439 18.23 11.13 -20.65
N LYS A 440 17.81 12.34 -21.03
CA LYS A 440 16.48 12.64 -21.62
C LYS A 440 15.29 12.09 -20.82
N THR A 441 15.43 12.02 -19.49
CA THR A 441 14.41 11.42 -18.63
C THR A 441 13.23 12.36 -18.42
N VAL A 442 13.44 13.63 -18.09
CA VAL A 442 12.35 14.51 -17.62
C VAL A 442 11.82 15.42 -18.72
N GLN A 443 10.60 15.15 -19.20
CA GLN A 443 9.96 15.82 -20.32
C GLN A 443 8.82 16.69 -19.78
N ALA A 444 8.87 17.99 -20.04
CA ALA A 444 7.93 18.96 -19.50
C ALA A 444 7.20 19.73 -20.61
N ASP A 445 5.87 19.84 -20.50
CA ASP A 445 5.06 20.67 -21.40
C ASP A 445 5.26 22.18 -21.13
N ALA A 446 4.75 23.03 -22.04
CA ALA A 446 4.89 24.48 -21.95
C ALA A 446 4.24 25.14 -20.71
N ARG A 447 3.35 24.41 -20.01
CA ARG A 447 2.64 24.89 -18.82
C ARG A 447 3.33 24.46 -17.52
N THR A 448 4.27 23.51 -17.58
CA THR A 448 5.04 23.06 -16.41
C THR A 448 6.09 24.09 -15.98
N GLN A 449 6.18 24.34 -14.67
CA GLN A 449 7.18 25.18 -14.03
C GLN A 449 8.14 24.31 -13.21
N ILE A 450 9.44 24.52 -13.38
CA ILE A 450 10.48 23.65 -12.82
C ILE A 450 11.32 24.41 -11.80
N TYR A 451 11.44 23.83 -10.61
CA TYR A 451 12.33 24.24 -9.53
C TYR A 451 13.25 23.07 -9.21
N SER A 452 14.55 23.22 -9.44
CA SER A 452 15.53 22.14 -9.34
C SER A 452 16.73 22.57 -8.48
N THR A 453 17.12 21.73 -7.53
CA THR A 453 18.30 21.97 -6.70
C THR A 453 19.07 20.69 -6.45
N GLY A 454 20.36 20.67 -6.81
CA GLY A 454 21.23 19.52 -6.61
C GLY A 454 20.90 18.28 -7.44
N ASP A 455 20.03 18.39 -8.45
CA ASP A 455 19.70 17.26 -9.33
C ASP A 455 20.86 16.92 -10.24
N ARG A 456 21.03 15.62 -10.47
CA ARG A 456 22.06 15.06 -11.35
C ARG A 456 21.40 14.36 -12.53
N PHE A 457 21.87 14.69 -13.72
CA PHE A 457 21.49 13.99 -14.96
C PHE A 457 22.66 13.10 -15.38
N CYS A 458 22.39 11.82 -15.57
CA CYS A 458 23.35 10.73 -15.68
C CYS A 458 23.93 10.28 -14.32
N TYR A 459 23.41 9.13 -13.83
CA TYR A 459 23.69 8.60 -12.50
C TYR A 459 25.10 8.02 -12.32
N ASP A 460 25.79 7.63 -13.40
CA ASP A 460 27.03 6.87 -13.30
C ASP A 460 28.05 7.26 -14.37
N ALA A 461 28.63 8.46 -14.19
CA ALA A 461 29.65 8.98 -15.10
C ALA A 461 31.07 8.64 -14.65
N THR A 462 31.26 8.19 -13.40
CA THR A 462 32.58 8.15 -12.75
C THR A 462 32.98 6.78 -12.23
N GLN A 463 32.05 5.84 -12.06
CA GLN A 463 32.35 4.44 -11.78
C GLN A 463 31.84 3.59 -12.95
N GLY A 464 32.59 2.57 -13.35
CA GLY A 464 32.02 1.61 -14.30
C GLY A 464 30.91 0.87 -13.56
N PHE A 465 29.68 0.86 -14.07
CA PHE A 465 28.62 -0.03 -13.57
C PHE A 465 29.07 -1.50 -13.66
N ALA A 466 29.89 -1.80 -14.67
CA ALA A 466 30.58 -3.06 -14.84
C ALA A 466 32.07 -2.79 -15.12
N PRO A 467 32.87 -2.46 -14.10
CA PRO A 467 34.27 -2.09 -14.29
C PRO A 467 35.13 -3.27 -14.77
N ASN A 468 34.59 -4.48 -14.64
CA ASN A 468 35.21 -5.74 -15.06
C ASN A 468 34.78 -6.19 -16.48
N GLU A 469 33.87 -5.49 -17.14
CA GLU A 469 33.56 -5.73 -18.56
C GLU A 469 34.61 -5.06 -19.45
N ASN A 470 34.90 -5.63 -20.63
CA ASN A 470 35.85 -5.07 -21.58
C ASN A 470 35.20 -4.86 -22.97
N PRO A 471 34.94 -3.60 -23.39
CA PRO A 471 35.22 -2.36 -22.67
C PRO A 471 34.25 -2.15 -21.49
N PRO A 472 34.65 -1.43 -20.44
CA PRO A 472 33.76 -1.14 -19.32
C PRO A 472 32.56 -0.33 -19.82
N ARG A 473 31.35 -0.72 -19.43
CA ARG A 473 30.15 0.03 -19.76
C ARG A 473 29.98 1.14 -18.76
N TYR A 474 29.96 2.37 -19.27
CA TYR A 474 29.55 3.52 -18.50
C TYR A 474 28.26 4.06 -19.14
N PRO A 475 27.18 4.22 -18.36
CA PRO A 475 25.92 4.76 -18.86
C PRO A 475 26.08 6.10 -19.60
N CYS A 476 27.14 6.85 -19.29
CA CYS A 476 27.43 8.17 -19.84
C CYS A 476 28.56 8.21 -20.90
N SER A 477 29.26 7.10 -21.23
CA SER A 477 30.50 7.15 -22.05
C SER A 477 30.32 7.11 -23.57
N GLY A 478 29.10 6.93 -24.07
CA GLY A 478 28.91 6.53 -25.47
C GLY A 478 28.59 7.67 -26.43
N LYS A 479 27.46 8.35 -26.23
CA LYS A 479 26.78 9.13 -27.30
C LYS A 479 25.75 10.14 -26.76
N THR A 480 25.81 10.54 -25.50
CA THR A 480 24.91 11.58 -25.01
C THR A 480 25.47 12.93 -25.43
N ASN A 481 24.97 13.49 -26.54
CA ASN A 481 25.14 14.93 -26.78
C ASN A 481 24.72 15.63 -25.47
N ASP A 482 25.60 16.34 -24.77
CA ASP A 482 25.29 16.90 -23.45
C ASP A 482 24.09 17.86 -23.46
N GLY A 483 23.74 18.41 -24.63
CA GLY A 483 22.49 19.13 -24.88
C GLY A 483 21.21 18.29 -24.71
N ALA A 484 21.33 16.97 -24.51
CA ALA A 484 20.24 16.03 -24.26
C ALA A 484 20.11 15.61 -22.79
N ASN A 485 21.04 16.03 -21.92
CA ASN A 485 20.92 15.86 -20.47
C ASN A 485 20.09 17.02 -19.89
N GLY A 486 19.42 16.84 -18.76
CA GLY A 486 18.57 17.89 -18.15
C GLY A 486 17.09 17.79 -18.47
N PHE A 487 16.34 18.78 -18.02
CA PHE A 487 14.92 18.95 -18.36
C PHE A 487 14.73 19.21 -19.85
N GLN A 488 13.84 18.44 -20.46
CA GLN A 488 13.51 18.51 -21.88
C GLN A 488 12.09 19.09 -22.08
N GLY A 489 11.77 19.48 -23.31
CA GLY A 489 10.46 20.00 -23.68
C GLY A 489 10.35 21.52 -23.55
N ALA A 490 9.11 22.03 -23.54
CA ALA A 490 8.81 23.46 -23.52
C ALA A 490 8.62 24.02 -22.10
N GLY A 491 8.80 23.18 -21.08
CA GLY A 491 8.70 23.57 -19.67
C GLY A 491 9.60 24.73 -19.29
N LYS A 492 9.12 25.54 -18.35
CA LYS A 492 9.80 26.77 -17.93
C LYS A 492 10.60 26.51 -16.65
N ILE A 493 11.93 26.58 -16.77
CA ILE A 493 12.82 26.53 -15.61
C ILE A 493 12.73 27.87 -14.88
N ILE A 494 12.19 27.85 -13.65
CA ILE A 494 12.12 29.01 -12.77
C ILE A 494 13.39 29.14 -11.95
N PHE A 495 13.90 28.00 -11.46
CA PHE A 495 15.17 27.94 -10.75
C PHE A 495 15.83 26.59 -10.99
N GLN A 496 17.13 26.61 -11.28
CA GLN A 496 17.97 25.41 -11.34
C GLN A 496 19.37 25.72 -10.84
N THR A 497 19.87 24.97 -9.86
CA THR A 497 21.27 25.08 -9.44
C THR A 497 22.21 24.59 -10.54
N GLY A 498 23.34 25.28 -10.70
CA GLY A 498 24.40 24.84 -11.61
C GLY A 498 25.00 23.50 -11.21
N GLN A 499 25.60 22.83 -12.20
CA GLN A 499 26.32 21.58 -12.03
C GLN A 499 27.78 21.80 -12.42
N PRO A 500 28.77 21.46 -11.58
CA PRO A 500 30.18 21.52 -11.97
C PRO A 500 30.51 20.43 -12.99
N LEU A 501 31.60 20.63 -13.75
CA LEU A 501 32.16 19.59 -14.61
C LEU A 501 32.55 18.39 -13.75
N ASP A 502 32.08 17.20 -14.12
CA ASP A 502 32.41 15.95 -13.45
C ASP A 502 33.05 14.98 -14.45
N VAL A 503 34.29 14.55 -14.20
CA VAL A 503 35.10 13.78 -15.15
C VAL A 503 35.54 12.46 -14.50
N SER A 504 35.37 11.34 -15.20
CA SER A 504 35.90 10.06 -14.75
C SER A 504 37.42 10.11 -14.65
N GLN A 505 37.95 9.68 -13.50
CA GLN A 505 39.40 9.57 -13.28
C GLN A 505 40.03 8.46 -14.14
N GLN A 506 39.24 7.45 -14.54
CA GLN A 506 39.71 6.29 -15.31
C GLN A 506 39.66 6.55 -16.82
N ASN A 507 38.69 7.34 -17.29
CA ASN A 507 38.58 7.72 -18.69
C ASN A 507 37.99 9.13 -18.84
N PRO A 508 38.82 10.16 -19.10
CA PRO A 508 38.36 11.56 -19.23
C PRO A 508 37.38 11.83 -20.39
N SER A 509 37.22 10.91 -21.34
CA SER A 509 36.18 11.03 -22.37
C SER A 509 34.77 10.87 -21.79
N ILE A 510 34.66 10.35 -20.57
CA ILE A 510 33.44 10.15 -19.82
C ILE A 510 33.33 11.27 -18.81
N ARG A 511 32.39 12.18 -19.06
CA ARG A 511 32.19 13.35 -18.23
C ARG A 511 30.74 13.77 -18.27
N VAL A 512 30.30 14.47 -17.23
CA VAL A 512 29.07 15.26 -17.25
C VAL A 512 29.48 16.72 -17.34
N GLU A 513 29.07 17.39 -18.41
CA GLU A 513 29.45 18.78 -18.66
C GLU A 513 28.91 19.74 -17.60
N ALA A 514 29.69 20.80 -17.36
CA ALA A 514 29.27 21.87 -16.47
C ALA A 514 28.03 22.59 -16.99
N ARG A 515 27.15 23.02 -16.07
CA ARG A 515 25.94 23.80 -16.36
C ARG A 515 25.84 24.99 -15.42
N PRO A 516 25.46 26.17 -15.92
CA PRO A 516 25.28 27.34 -15.08
C PRO A 516 24.04 27.20 -14.19
N THR A 517 24.01 27.96 -13.10
CA THR A 517 22.77 28.21 -12.36
C THR A 517 21.82 29.02 -13.24
N ILE A 518 20.56 28.59 -13.33
CA ILE A 518 19.49 29.29 -14.04
C ILE A 518 18.59 29.94 -12.99
N ILE A 519 18.45 31.26 -13.08
CA ILE A 519 17.45 32.04 -12.37
C ILE A 519 16.49 32.59 -13.43
N GLY A 520 15.24 32.14 -13.38
CA GLY A 520 14.24 32.35 -14.42
C GLY A 520 13.62 33.75 -14.44
N THR A 521 12.47 33.85 -15.10
CA THR A 521 11.75 35.12 -15.31
C THR A 521 11.19 35.72 -14.01
N GLU A 522 10.94 37.03 -14.02
CA GLU A 522 10.31 37.77 -12.91
C GLU A 522 11.17 37.82 -11.63
N THR A 523 12.49 37.80 -11.80
CA THR A 523 13.45 37.88 -10.69
C THR A 523 13.65 39.33 -10.25
N ARG A 524 13.50 39.57 -8.94
CA ARG A 524 13.90 40.80 -8.25
C ARG A 524 14.93 40.45 -7.17
N PHE A 525 16.04 41.19 -7.14
CA PHE A 525 17.01 41.12 -6.05
C PHE A 525 16.68 42.20 -5.01
N ASP A 526 16.41 41.81 -3.77
CA ASP A 526 16.08 42.74 -2.68
C ASP A 526 17.31 43.33 -1.98
N ALA A 527 18.51 42.92 -2.40
CA ALA A 527 19.78 43.47 -1.97
C ALA A 527 20.71 43.68 -3.18
N PRO A 528 21.72 44.57 -3.09
CA PRO A 528 22.75 44.69 -4.12
C PRO A 528 23.41 43.35 -4.42
N VAL A 529 23.64 43.08 -5.71
CA VAL A 529 24.32 41.86 -6.19
C VAL A 529 25.80 42.16 -6.40
N GLN A 530 26.67 41.37 -5.77
CA GLN A 530 28.11 41.43 -6.01
C GLN A 530 28.48 40.56 -7.21
N LEU A 531 29.01 41.18 -8.27
CA LEU A 531 29.53 40.47 -9.43
C LEU A 531 30.98 40.01 -9.19
N ALA A 532 31.39 38.96 -9.90
CA ALA A 532 32.76 38.47 -9.85
C ALA A 532 33.77 39.56 -10.30
N PRO A 533 34.85 39.79 -9.53
CA PRO A 533 35.87 40.80 -9.87
C PRO A 533 36.88 40.25 -10.90
N PHE A 534 37.17 41.04 -11.93
CA PHE A 534 38.17 40.71 -12.96
C PHE A 534 39.10 41.90 -13.20
N ALA A 535 40.40 41.64 -13.32
CA ALA A 535 41.31 42.62 -13.90
C ALA A 535 41.12 42.68 -15.43
N PHE A 536 41.41 43.82 -16.05
CA PHE A 536 41.25 44.06 -17.49
C PHE A 536 41.98 43.00 -18.32
N ASN A 537 43.19 42.62 -17.92
CA ASN A 537 44.00 41.60 -18.60
C ASN A 537 43.49 40.16 -18.38
N LYS A 538 42.47 39.96 -17.54
CA LYS A 538 41.80 38.67 -17.27
C LYS A 538 40.39 38.61 -17.84
N LEU A 539 39.92 39.64 -18.53
CA LEU A 539 38.61 39.61 -19.19
C LEU A 539 38.56 38.47 -20.23
N PRO A 540 37.58 37.55 -20.15
CA PRO A 540 37.48 36.43 -21.10
C PRO A 540 37.30 36.91 -22.55
N ALA A 541 38.19 36.51 -23.45
CA ALA A 541 38.15 36.95 -24.85
C ALA A 541 36.93 36.45 -25.65
N ALA A 542 36.25 35.40 -25.16
CA ALA A 542 35.11 34.76 -25.83
C ALA A 542 33.84 34.71 -24.97
N ALA A 543 33.64 35.70 -24.08
CA ALA A 543 32.44 35.74 -23.25
C ALA A 543 31.16 35.87 -24.09
N PRO A 544 30.11 35.06 -23.82
CA PRO A 544 28.80 35.22 -24.46
C PRO A 544 28.26 36.65 -24.33
N ALA A 545 27.55 37.11 -25.36
CA ALA A 545 26.89 38.42 -25.31
C ALA A 545 25.91 38.49 -24.13
N GLY A 546 25.87 39.64 -23.45
CA GLY A 546 25.08 39.85 -22.23
C GLY A 546 25.78 39.44 -20.94
N THR A 547 26.99 38.85 -20.99
CA THR A 547 27.79 38.55 -19.79
C THR A 547 28.14 39.84 -19.05
N MET A 548 27.89 39.89 -17.73
CA MET A 548 28.17 41.03 -16.86
C MET A 548 29.19 40.66 -15.77
N ILE A 549 30.23 41.48 -15.60
CA ILE A 549 31.26 41.31 -14.56
C ILE A 549 31.70 42.67 -14.00
N PHE A 550 32.28 42.68 -12.81
CA PHE A 550 32.91 43.89 -12.28
C PHE A 550 34.39 43.89 -12.68
N CYS A 551 34.79 44.78 -13.60
CA CYS A 551 36.19 44.95 -13.95
C CYS A 551 36.86 45.90 -12.95
N THR A 552 37.89 45.46 -12.23
CA THR A 552 38.46 46.19 -11.08
C THR A 552 39.33 47.38 -11.47
N ASP A 553 39.87 47.41 -12.69
CA ASP A 553 40.84 48.39 -13.18
C ASP A 553 40.50 48.90 -14.60
N CYS A 554 39.26 48.70 -15.06
CA CYS A 554 38.79 49.24 -16.33
C CYS A 554 38.39 50.72 -16.23
N GLN A 555 38.57 51.45 -17.33
CA GLN A 555 38.09 52.82 -17.50
C GLN A 555 36.58 52.86 -17.72
N LYS A 556 35.87 53.66 -16.92
CA LYS A 556 34.44 53.94 -17.07
C LYS A 556 34.14 54.53 -18.46
N ASN A 557 33.00 54.16 -19.06
CA ASN A 557 32.55 54.65 -20.38
C ASN A 557 33.57 54.39 -21.52
N SER A 558 34.11 53.18 -21.62
CA SER A 558 35.05 52.79 -22.69
C SER A 558 34.54 51.60 -23.52
N SER A 559 34.49 51.77 -24.85
CA SER A 559 34.10 50.73 -25.81
C SER A 559 35.02 50.77 -27.05
N PRO A 560 35.87 49.74 -27.27
CA PRO A 560 36.14 48.61 -26.38
C PRO A 560 36.68 49.07 -25.02
N CYS A 561 36.45 48.25 -23.98
CA CYS A 561 37.01 48.47 -22.65
C CYS A 561 38.51 48.78 -22.70
N LYS A 562 38.98 49.69 -21.83
CA LYS A 562 40.40 50.03 -21.66
C LYS A 562 40.84 49.84 -20.21
N ALA A 563 42.12 49.50 -20.01
CA ALA A 563 42.75 49.41 -18.68
C ALA A 563 43.03 50.79 -18.06
N GLY A 564 43.37 50.83 -16.78
CA GLY A 564 43.89 52.01 -16.08
C GLY A 564 42.81 52.91 -15.47
N GLY A 565 41.65 52.36 -15.11
CA GLY A 565 40.60 53.05 -14.35
C GLY A 565 40.52 52.56 -12.90
N THR A 566 39.49 53.02 -12.18
CA THR A 566 39.20 52.66 -10.77
C THR A 566 38.16 51.55 -10.64
N GLY A 567 37.83 50.90 -11.76
CA GLY A 567 36.87 49.80 -11.86
C GLY A 567 35.48 50.24 -12.29
N THR A 568 34.80 49.37 -13.04
CA THR A 568 33.43 49.57 -13.53
C THR A 568 32.75 48.26 -13.94
N LEU A 569 31.44 48.31 -14.15
CA LEU A 569 30.67 47.23 -14.78
C LEU A 569 31.11 47.07 -16.24
N ALA A 570 31.51 45.86 -16.62
CA ALA A 570 31.81 45.49 -18.00
C ALA A 570 30.77 44.50 -18.52
N VAL A 571 30.28 44.75 -19.74
CA VAL A 571 29.28 43.92 -20.42
C VAL A 571 29.84 43.44 -21.76
N SER A 572 29.74 42.14 -22.06
CA SER A 572 30.10 41.62 -23.38
C SER A 572 28.99 41.90 -24.39
N ILE A 573 29.27 42.64 -25.46
CA ILE A 573 28.35 42.95 -26.55
C ILE A 573 29.03 42.57 -27.87
N GLY A 574 28.43 41.67 -28.65
CA GLY A 574 29.02 41.24 -29.93
C GLY A 574 30.41 40.59 -29.81
N ARG A 575 30.71 39.94 -28.67
CA ARG A 575 32.04 39.39 -28.29
C ARG A 575 33.13 40.45 -28.02
N GLN A 576 32.75 41.70 -27.79
CA GLN A 576 33.64 42.77 -27.33
C GLN A 576 33.20 43.25 -25.94
N TRP A 577 34.15 43.59 -25.06
CA TRP A 577 33.84 44.17 -23.76
C TRP A 577 33.55 45.66 -23.87
N ASP A 578 32.44 46.10 -23.30
CA ASP A 578 31.98 47.49 -23.20
C ASP A 578 31.85 47.86 -21.71
N CYS A 579 32.57 48.90 -21.29
CA CYS A 579 32.70 49.33 -19.92
C CYS A 579 31.76 50.51 -19.66
N LYS A 580 30.81 50.33 -18.73
CA LYS A 580 29.78 51.31 -18.39
C LYS A 580 30.26 52.36 -17.40
#